data_AF-A0A558NSJ4-F1
#
_entry.id   AF-A0A558NSJ4-F1
#
_cell.length_a   1.000
_cell.length_b   1.000
_cell.length_c   1.000
_cell.angle_alpha   90.00
_cell.angle_beta   90.00
_cell.angle_gamma   90.00
#
_symmetry.space_group_name_H-M   'P 1'
#
loop_
_entity.id
_entity.type
_entity.pdbx_description
1 polymer ?
#
loop_
_entity_poly.entity_id
_entity_poly.type
_entity_poly.pdbx_seq_one_letter_code
_entity_poly.pdbx_strand_id
1 'polypeptide(L)'
;MQTKMTLHGAGVYYFAVTGAKDQPIFNSVFEYEYGLRILSRVTGTRLLAYVLDERQMQFVLRCQRDWTEVMDDIQAAFDSMHERCWHKRRQVLSDQGVVLLVDERVALTELILQLHHSPVHKGKVADASLWPWSSDRYYREPTPPAWLDTESMLNLLVNGRRNRAQHYIDVMKAPFSPKLDLSHGSHPLYQALARDQWVDQHLKREALTQSAYSRSDVQRLFDDACQLVARQFNLTTAELCDKHNRRRFHHLMPLVIWLLRERGVHLDAMTKLVDEDEVRLQLWLRNLPADHTRNIRDKLARQWSPSAPGLTAIAAAGTVAEEPEAEPESGSELENADNSAADPAAADNSAGPDNLNAVETEAASVTPQ
;
A
#
# COMPACT_ATOMS: atom_id res chain seq x y z
N MET A 1 -24.71 4.28 -18.16
CA MET A 1 -23.46 3.91 -17.46
C MET A 1 -23.78 3.83 -15.98
N GLN A 2 -23.66 2.65 -15.35
CA GLN A 2 -23.76 2.53 -13.90
C GLN A 2 -22.50 3.13 -13.28
N THR A 3 -22.66 4.09 -12.37
CA THR A 3 -21.55 4.66 -11.59
C THR A 3 -21.05 3.60 -10.62
N LYS A 4 -19.87 3.02 -10.89
CA LYS A 4 -19.24 2.05 -9.98
C LYS A 4 -18.85 2.75 -8.67
N MET A 5 -19.06 2.07 -7.55
CA MET A 5 -18.77 2.61 -6.21
C MET A 5 -17.30 2.47 -5.86
N THR A 6 -16.71 3.50 -5.23
CA THR A 6 -15.37 3.42 -4.65
C THR A 6 -15.41 2.67 -3.32
N LEU A 7 -14.41 1.82 -3.09
CA LEU A 7 -14.27 1.09 -1.83
C LEU A 7 -13.38 1.86 -0.86
N HIS A 8 -13.74 1.82 0.42
CA HIS A 8 -13.06 2.50 1.51
C HIS A 8 -12.20 1.52 2.33
N GLY A 9 -11.36 2.08 3.18
CA GLY A 9 -10.52 1.34 4.13
C GLY A 9 -9.05 1.18 3.71
N ALA A 10 -8.30 0.44 4.52
CA ALA A 10 -6.90 0.15 4.27
C ALA A 10 -6.72 -0.88 3.14
N GLY A 11 -5.70 -0.70 2.29
CA GLY A 11 -5.48 -1.58 1.15
C GLY A 11 -4.48 -1.02 0.15
N VAL A 12 -4.28 -1.72 -0.97
CA VAL A 12 -3.50 -1.21 -2.10
C VAL A 12 -4.43 -0.54 -3.09
N TYR A 13 -4.11 0.69 -3.45
CA TYR A 13 -4.90 1.51 -4.36
C TYR A 13 -4.05 1.99 -5.52
N TYR A 14 -4.64 1.93 -6.70
CA TYR A 14 -4.18 2.64 -7.88
C TYR A 14 -4.86 4.00 -7.94
N PHE A 15 -4.07 5.04 -8.20
CA PHE A 15 -4.54 6.41 -8.39
C PHE A 15 -4.13 6.91 -9.77
N ALA A 16 -5.06 7.53 -10.47
CA ALA A 16 -4.79 8.37 -11.63
C ALA A 16 -5.41 9.74 -11.42
N VAL A 17 -4.56 10.74 -11.19
CA VAL A 17 -4.99 12.12 -10.91
C VAL A 17 -4.48 13.05 -12.00
N THR A 18 -5.29 14.05 -12.36
CA THR A 18 -4.93 15.07 -13.34
C THR A 18 -4.81 16.43 -12.67
N GLY A 19 -4.19 17.39 -13.36
CA GLY A 19 -4.18 18.76 -12.88
C GLY A 19 -5.58 19.39 -12.90
N ALA A 20 -5.83 20.28 -11.94
CA ALA A 20 -7.09 20.99 -11.83
C ALA A 20 -7.32 21.88 -13.06
N LYS A 21 -8.56 21.92 -13.56
CA LYS A 21 -8.97 22.74 -14.72
C LYS A 21 -8.10 22.51 -15.97
N ASP A 22 -7.67 21.26 -16.18
CA ASP A 22 -6.79 20.85 -17.29
C ASP A 22 -5.48 21.67 -17.37
N GLN A 23 -4.95 22.04 -16.21
CA GLN A 23 -3.64 22.68 -16.10
C GLN A 23 -2.55 21.63 -15.86
N PRO A 24 -1.30 21.92 -16.24
CA PRO A 24 -0.18 21.06 -15.86
C PRO A 24 -0.02 21.01 -14.34
N ILE A 25 0.22 19.80 -13.83
CA ILE A 25 0.61 19.54 -12.45
C ILE A 25 2.04 20.04 -12.24
N PHE A 26 2.93 19.75 -13.19
CA PHE A 26 4.35 20.08 -13.13
C PHE A 26 4.70 21.12 -14.19
N ASN A 27 5.21 22.28 -13.78
CA ASN A 27 5.65 23.35 -14.68
C ASN A 27 7.17 23.32 -14.93
N SER A 28 7.90 22.48 -14.20
CA SER A 28 9.36 22.36 -14.29
C SER A 28 9.81 20.95 -13.93
N VAL A 29 10.97 20.56 -14.47
CA VAL A 29 11.65 19.29 -14.17
C VAL A 29 11.88 19.10 -12.67
N PHE A 30 12.19 20.18 -11.94
CA PHE A 30 12.39 20.10 -10.49
C PHE A 30 11.12 19.69 -9.74
N GLU A 31 9.94 20.07 -10.23
CA GLU A 31 8.66 19.77 -9.57
C GLU A 31 8.34 18.28 -9.56
N TYR A 32 8.86 17.51 -10.51
CA TYR A 32 8.72 16.05 -10.49
C TYR A 32 9.42 15.44 -9.26
N GLU A 33 10.63 15.91 -8.92
CA GLU A 33 11.35 15.43 -7.73
C GLU A 33 10.61 15.79 -6.44
N TYR A 34 10.02 16.98 -6.40
CA TYR A 34 9.16 17.38 -5.27
C TYR A 34 7.91 16.52 -5.19
N GLY A 35 7.25 16.22 -6.31
CA GLY A 35 6.10 15.31 -6.37
C GLY A 35 6.45 13.93 -5.82
N LEU A 36 7.60 13.37 -6.20
CA LEU A 36 8.09 12.11 -5.65
C LEU A 36 8.38 12.20 -4.15
N ARG A 37 8.94 13.32 -3.68
CA ARG A 37 9.17 13.55 -2.26
C ARG A 37 7.85 13.65 -1.46
N ILE A 38 6.80 14.20 -2.05
CA ILE A 38 5.46 14.21 -1.45
C ILE A 38 4.94 12.78 -1.33
N LEU A 39 4.86 12.05 -2.45
CA LEU A 39 4.31 10.69 -2.48
C LEU A 39 5.07 9.72 -1.55
N SER A 40 6.39 9.85 -1.45
CA SER A 40 7.21 9.01 -0.56
C SER A 40 7.10 9.31 0.93
N ARG A 41 6.49 10.45 1.32
CA ARG A 41 6.42 10.92 2.71
C ARG A 41 5.00 11.00 3.26
N VAL A 42 4.00 10.58 2.49
CA VAL A 42 2.62 10.54 2.98
C VAL A 42 2.52 9.53 4.12
N THR A 43 2.05 10.00 5.28
CA THR A 43 2.03 9.18 6.51
C THR A 43 1.05 8.01 6.37
N GLY A 44 1.44 6.84 6.90
CA GLY A 44 0.61 5.63 6.83
C GLY A 44 0.50 5.04 5.42
N THR A 45 1.43 5.38 4.52
CA THR A 45 1.45 4.83 3.16
C THR A 45 2.80 4.26 2.78
N ARG A 46 2.80 3.38 1.79
CA ARG A 46 3.98 2.90 1.11
C ARG A 46 3.79 3.05 -0.39
N LEU A 47 4.76 3.67 -1.07
CA LEU A 47 4.74 3.80 -2.53
C LEU A 47 5.26 2.51 -3.17
N LEU A 48 4.50 1.96 -4.11
CA LEU A 48 4.85 0.72 -4.83
C LEU A 48 5.33 1.05 -6.24
N ALA A 49 4.61 1.91 -6.95
CA ALA A 49 4.97 2.31 -8.31
C ALA A 49 4.41 3.69 -8.67
N TYR A 50 5.02 4.34 -9.65
CA TYR A 50 4.56 5.61 -10.21
C TYR A 50 4.99 5.79 -11.67
N VAL A 51 4.19 6.57 -12.39
CA VAL A 51 4.56 7.26 -13.63
C VAL A 51 4.00 8.67 -13.54
N LEU A 52 4.90 9.64 -13.59
CA LEU A 52 4.56 11.05 -13.58
C LEU A 52 4.66 11.61 -15.00
N ASP A 53 3.75 12.51 -15.30
CA ASP A 53 3.64 13.24 -16.54
C ASP A 53 3.18 14.68 -16.25
N GLU A 54 3.36 15.59 -17.19
CA GLU A 54 3.13 17.03 -16.99
C GLU A 54 1.71 17.32 -16.46
N ARG A 55 0.71 16.59 -16.97
CA ARG A 55 -0.72 16.81 -16.68
C ARG A 55 -1.36 15.70 -15.86
N GLN A 56 -0.68 14.57 -15.69
CA GLN A 56 -1.25 13.39 -15.06
C GLN A 56 -0.22 12.70 -14.18
N MET A 57 -0.64 12.26 -12.99
CA MET A 57 0.13 11.35 -12.17
C MET A 57 -0.62 10.05 -12.05
N GLN A 58 0.08 8.95 -12.28
CA GLN A 58 -0.42 7.60 -12.05
C GLN A 58 0.49 6.94 -11.02
N PHE A 59 -0.06 6.44 -9.92
CA PHE A 59 0.74 5.85 -8.85
C PHE A 59 -0.04 4.80 -8.06
N VAL A 60 0.71 3.90 -7.41
CA VAL A 60 0.18 2.80 -6.60
C VAL A 60 0.69 2.96 -5.17
N LEU A 61 -0.23 3.10 -4.21
CA LEU A 61 0.09 3.17 -2.79
C LEU A 61 -0.54 1.99 -2.05
N ARG A 62 0.20 1.44 -1.08
CA ARG A 62 -0.39 0.67 0.01
C ARG A 62 -0.73 1.65 1.13
N CYS A 63 -2.00 1.75 1.47
CA CYS A 63 -2.55 2.65 2.48
C CYS A 63 -2.92 1.87 3.73
N GLN A 64 -2.46 2.31 4.90
CA GLN A 64 -2.84 1.77 6.21
C GLN A 64 -4.12 2.42 6.78
N ARG A 65 -4.57 3.50 6.14
CA ARG A 65 -5.79 4.26 6.44
C ARG A 65 -6.60 4.43 5.17
N ASP A 66 -7.78 5.04 5.29
CA ASP A 66 -8.66 5.29 4.15
C ASP A 66 -7.96 6.12 3.06
N TRP A 67 -8.22 5.77 1.80
CA TRP A 67 -7.60 6.43 0.65
C TRP A 67 -8.02 7.90 0.51
N THR A 68 -9.21 8.29 0.98
CA THR A 68 -9.67 9.68 0.91
C THR A 68 -8.78 10.59 1.74
N GLU A 69 -8.47 10.18 2.98
CA GLU A 69 -7.55 10.91 3.86
C GLU A 69 -6.14 11.01 3.28
N VAL A 70 -5.67 9.94 2.64
CA VAL A 70 -4.39 9.91 1.94
C VAL A 70 -4.39 10.89 0.79
N MET A 71 -5.48 10.96 0.02
CA MET A 71 -5.59 11.87 -1.10
C MET A 71 -5.69 13.32 -0.66
N ASP A 72 -6.43 13.62 0.41
CA ASP A 72 -6.51 14.96 1.01
C ASP A 72 -5.11 15.47 1.42
N ASP A 73 -4.31 14.61 2.06
CA ASP A 73 -2.94 14.94 2.45
C ASP A 73 -2.03 15.18 1.22
N ILE A 74 -2.20 14.38 0.15
CA ILE A 74 -1.48 14.57 -1.11
C ILE A 74 -1.87 15.91 -1.74
N GLN A 75 -3.17 16.21 -1.86
CA GLN A 75 -3.66 17.47 -2.42
C GLN A 75 -3.12 18.67 -1.64
N ALA A 76 -3.25 18.67 -0.32
CA ALA A 76 -2.76 19.74 0.54
C ALA A 76 -1.23 19.94 0.40
N ALA A 77 -0.47 18.85 0.25
CA ALA A 77 0.97 18.92 0.03
C ALA A 77 1.34 19.50 -1.34
N PHE A 78 0.63 19.15 -2.40
CA PHE A 78 0.83 19.71 -3.75
C PHE A 78 0.48 21.19 -3.82
N ASP A 79 -0.64 21.60 -3.21
CA ASP A 79 -1.04 23.01 -3.13
C ASP A 79 -0.01 23.84 -2.36
N SER A 80 0.45 23.30 -1.22
CA SER A 80 1.50 23.94 -0.40
C SER A 80 2.83 24.05 -1.14
N MET A 81 3.21 23.02 -1.91
CA MET A 81 4.42 23.05 -2.73
C MET A 81 4.29 24.12 -3.82
N HIS A 82 3.16 24.16 -4.53
CA HIS A 82 2.95 25.11 -5.61
C HIS A 82 2.93 26.55 -5.12
N GLU A 83 2.31 26.81 -3.96
CA GLU A 83 2.35 28.13 -3.32
C GLU A 83 3.78 28.55 -2.97
N ARG A 84 4.63 27.63 -2.49
CA ARG A 84 6.03 27.92 -2.18
C ARG A 84 6.87 28.20 -3.42
N CYS A 85 6.67 27.46 -4.50
CA CYS A 85 7.44 27.60 -5.74
C CYS A 85 7.01 28.83 -6.57
N TRP A 86 5.71 29.15 -6.56
CA TRP A 86 5.13 30.12 -7.50
C TRP A 86 4.40 31.29 -6.85
N HIS A 87 4.31 31.32 -5.52
CA HIS A 87 3.58 32.34 -4.74
C HIS A 87 2.10 32.49 -5.18
N LYS A 88 1.52 31.40 -5.67
CA LYS A 88 0.12 31.33 -6.12
C LYS A 88 -0.60 30.26 -5.32
N ARG A 89 -1.59 30.68 -4.53
CA ARG A 89 -2.48 29.76 -3.83
C ARG A 89 -3.57 29.30 -4.80
N ARG A 90 -3.45 28.07 -5.28
CA ARG A 90 -4.45 27.43 -6.13
C ARG A 90 -4.44 25.93 -5.90
N GLN A 91 -5.58 25.32 -6.18
CA GLN A 91 -5.70 23.88 -6.28
C GLN A 91 -4.90 23.39 -7.50
N VAL A 92 -3.98 22.45 -7.27
CA VAL A 92 -3.10 21.88 -8.30
C VAL A 92 -3.70 20.62 -8.89
N LEU A 93 -4.25 19.74 -8.05
CA LEU A 93 -4.82 18.46 -8.45
C LEU A 93 -6.34 18.57 -8.58
N SER A 94 -6.88 17.92 -9.60
CA SER A 94 -8.32 17.81 -9.82
C SER A 94 -8.99 16.96 -8.74
N ASP A 95 -10.19 17.36 -8.31
CA ASP A 95 -11.07 16.52 -7.47
C ASP A 95 -11.53 15.26 -8.23
N GLN A 96 -11.52 15.33 -9.56
CA GLN A 96 -11.81 14.21 -10.44
C GLN A 96 -10.54 13.41 -10.68
N GLY A 97 -10.58 12.13 -10.35
CA GLY A 97 -9.51 11.16 -10.59
C GLY A 97 -10.06 9.74 -10.53
N VAL A 98 -9.22 8.78 -10.92
CA VAL A 98 -9.56 7.36 -10.80
C VAL A 98 -8.90 6.79 -9.56
N VAL A 99 -9.68 6.08 -8.74
CA VAL A 99 -9.19 5.34 -7.58
C VAL A 99 -9.69 3.91 -7.66
N LEU A 100 -8.78 2.96 -7.83
CA LEU A 100 -9.13 1.53 -7.90
C LEU A 100 -8.51 0.78 -6.73
N LEU A 101 -9.32 0.04 -5.97
CA LEU A 101 -8.82 -0.92 -4.99
C LEU A 101 -8.20 -2.13 -5.72
N VAL A 102 -7.05 -2.61 -5.27
CA VAL A 102 -6.26 -3.63 -5.98
C VAL A 102 -6.15 -4.90 -5.14
N ASP A 103 -6.58 -6.04 -5.71
CA ASP A 103 -6.23 -7.36 -5.17
C ASP A 103 -4.76 -7.64 -5.53
N GLU A 104 -3.88 -7.51 -4.53
CA GLU A 104 -2.43 -7.59 -4.73
C GLU A 104 -2.02 -8.89 -5.43
N ARG A 105 -2.66 -10.01 -5.09
CA ARG A 105 -2.25 -11.33 -5.59
C ARG A 105 -2.57 -11.56 -7.06
N VAL A 106 -3.53 -10.82 -7.61
CA VAL A 106 -4.02 -11.04 -8.98
C VAL A 106 -3.66 -9.89 -9.91
N ALA A 107 -3.79 -8.66 -9.43
CA ALA A 107 -3.70 -7.49 -10.28
C ALA A 107 -2.38 -6.73 -10.15
N LEU A 108 -1.63 -6.85 -9.05
CA LEU A 108 -0.49 -5.95 -8.77
C LEU A 108 0.61 -6.03 -9.82
N THR A 109 0.99 -7.23 -10.24
CA THR A 109 2.05 -7.44 -11.24
C THR A 109 1.68 -6.81 -12.58
N GLU A 110 0.51 -7.17 -13.11
CA GLU A 110 0.03 -6.65 -14.40
C GLU A 110 -0.21 -5.14 -14.32
N LEU A 111 -0.72 -4.63 -13.21
CA LEU A 111 -0.93 -3.20 -12.97
C LEU A 111 0.38 -2.41 -13.06
N ILE A 112 1.43 -2.88 -12.39
CA ILE A 112 2.72 -2.17 -12.38
C ILE A 112 3.40 -2.25 -13.74
N LEU A 113 3.33 -3.40 -14.42
CA LEU A 113 3.83 -3.53 -15.80
C LEU A 113 3.09 -2.58 -16.75
N GLN A 114 1.76 -2.56 -16.71
CA GLN A 114 0.94 -1.66 -17.51
C GLN A 114 1.22 -0.19 -17.21
N LEU A 115 1.40 0.13 -15.93
CA LEU A 115 1.77 1.47 -15.49
C LEU A 115 3.11 1.90 -16.09
N HIS A 116 4.16 1.08 -15.97
CA HIS A 116 5.48 1.39 -16.51
C HIS A 116 5.53 1.42 -18.04
N HIS A 117 4.66 0.66 -18.74
CA HIS A 117 4.50 0.76 -20.19
C HIS A 117 3.64 1.95 -20.66
N SER A 118 2.97 2.66 -19.75
CA SER A 118 2.11 3.82 -20.08
C SER A 118 2.80 4.88 -20.96
N PRO A 119 4.06 5.29 -20.71
CA PRO A 119 4.76 6.25 -21.58
C PRO A 119 4.96 5.74 -23.02
N VAL A 120 5.25 4.44 -23.18
CA VAL A 120 5.42 3.81 -24.49
C VAL A 120 4.07 3.73 -25.22
N HIS A 121 3.02 3.28 -24.51
CA HIS A 121 1.68 3.18 -25.07
C HIS A 121 1.10 4.54 -25.50
N LYS A 122 1.46 5.61 -24.78
CA LYS A 122 1.12 7.00 -25.12
C LYS A 122 2.02 7.61 -26.21
N GLY A 123 2.96 6.84 -26.78
CA GLY A 123 3.86 7.30 -27.84
C GLY A 123 4.90 8.33 -27.40
N LYS A 124 5.21 8.44 -26.09
CA LYS A 124 6.15 9.43 -25.57
C LYS A 124 7.60 9.01 -25.70
N VAL A 125 7.86 7.71 -25.61
CA VAL A 125 9.19 7.10 -25.70
C VAL A 125 9.09 5.75 -26.42
N ALA A 126 10.18 5.34 -27.06
CA ALA A 126 10.26 4.03 -27.73
C ALA A 126 10.36 2.86 -26.73
N ASP A 127 10.93 3.11 -25.55
CA ASP A 127 11.16 2.11 -24.50
C ASP A 127 10.87 2.71 -23.12
N ALA A 128 10.33 1.91 -22.20
CA ALA A 128 9.93 2.36 -20.86
C ALA A 128 11.13 2.86 -20.03
N SER A 129 12.32 2.28 -20.22
CA SER A 129 13.55 2.68 -19.52
C SER A 129 14.01 4.09 -19.85
N LEU A 130 13.52 4.66 -20.97
CA LEU A 130 13.83 6.02 -21.40
C LEU A 130 12.95 7.07 -20.71
N TRP A 131 11.91 6.67 -19.96
CA TRP A 131 11.07 7.62 -19.23
C TRP A 131 11.62 7.87 -17.81
N PRO A 132 12.28 9.03 -17.55
CA PRO A 132 12.97 9.26 -16.28
C PRO A 132 12.01 9.44 -15.09
N TRP A 133 10.75 9.76 -15.36
CA TRP A 133 9.72 10.04 -14.36
C TRP A 133 8.83 8.83 -14.06
N SER A 134 9.41 7.63 -14.15
CA SER A 134 8.79 6.37 -13.75
C SER A 134 9.59 5.68 -12.65
N SER A 135 8.92 4.88 -11.83
CA SER A 135 9.59 3.92 -10.95
C SER A 135 10.26 2.77 -11.68
N ASP A 136 10.04 2.57 -13.00
CA ASP A 136 10.60 1.47 -13.80
C ASP A 136 12.10 1.23 -13.54
N ARG A 137 12.90 2.29 -13.52
CA ARG A 137 14.36 2.20 -13.24
C ARG A 137 14.68 1.45 -11.95
N TYR A 138 13.90 1.66 -10.90
CA TYR A 138 14.15 1.05 -9.59
C TYR A 138 13.75 -0.43 -9.54
N TYR A 139 12.92 -0.89 -10.48
CA TYR A 139 12.62 -2.31 -10.64
C TYR A 139 13.72 -3.05 -11.43
N ARG A 140 14.55 -2.31 -12.18
CA ARG A 140 15.72 -2.85 -12.90
C ARG A 140 16.98 -2.87 -12.04
N GLU A 141 17.00 -2.14 -10.94
CA GLU A 141 18.13 -2.04 -10.03
C GLU A 141 18.04 -3.09 -8.90
N PRO A 142 19.17 -3.65 -8.45
CA PRO A 142 19.18 -4.62 -7.34
C PRO A 142 18.89 -3.98 -5.98
N THR A 143 19.16 -2.68 -5.84
CA THR A 143 19.05 -1.93 -4.58
C THR A 143 18.19 -0.69 -4.78
N PRO A 144 16.85 -0.83 -4.82
CA PRO A 144 15.94 0.29 -4.94
C PRO A 144 15.99 1.18 -3.68
N PRO A 145 15.57 2.45 -3.78
CA PRO A 145 15.53 3.32 -2.62
C PRO A 145 14.54 2.82 -1.57
N ALA A 146 14.92 2.95 -0.29
CA ALA A 146 14.15 2.43 0.84
C ALA A 146 12.75 3.02 1.02
N TRP A 147 12.36 4.08 0.28
CA TRP A 147 11.02 4.66 0.30
C TRP A 147 10.06 4.03 -0.72
N LEU A 148 10.57 3.26 -1.70
CA LEU A 148 9.81 2.55 -2.71
C LEU A 148 9.76 1.04 -2.36
N ASP A 149 8.60 0.42 -2.43
CA ASP A 149 8.46 -1.03 -2.29
C ASP A 149 8.33 -1.69 -3.67
N THR A 150 9.47 -2.06 -4.24
CA THR A 150 9.50 -2.87 -5.47
C THR A 150 9.36 -4.37 -5.18
N GLU A 151 9.67 -4.80 -3.96
CA GLU A 151 9.70 -6.20 -3.58
C GLU A 151 8.32 -6.84 -3.59
N SER A 152 7.29 -6.11 -3.16
CA SER A 152 5.91 -6.60 -3.16
C SER A 152 5.49 -7.13 -4.53
N MET A 153 5.83 -6.45 -5.62
CA MET A 153 5.54 -6.94 -6.97
C MET A 153 6.58 -7.93 -7.47
N LEU A 154 7.89 -7.67 -7.27
CA LEU A 154 8.94 -8.57 -7.77
C LEU A 154 8.84 -9.99 -7.18
N ASN A 155 8.36 -10.12 -5.94
CA ASN A 155 8.09 -11.42 -5.31
C ASN A 155 6.89 -12.15 -5.90
N LEU A 156 5.91 -11.43 -6.47
CA LEU A 156 4.78 -12.03 -7.18
C LEU A 156 5.15 -12.42 -8.61
N LEU A 157 6.08 -11.68 -9.21
CA LEU A 157 6.56 -11.94 -10.57
C LEU A 157 7.42 -13.21 -10.65
N VAL A 158 8.29 -13.43 -9.66
CA VAL A 158 9.22 -14.57 -9.64
C VAL A 158 9.22 -15.25 -8.28
N ASN A 159 9.02 -16.57 -8.26
CA ASN A 159 9.04 -17.40 -7.04
C ASN A 159 10.46 -17.62 -6.46
N GLY A 160 11.41 -16.72 -6.69
CA GLY A 160 12.82 -16.86 -6.29
C GLY A 160 13.54 -15.52 -6.17
N ARG A 161 14.47 -15.41 -5.20
CA ARG A 161 15.17 -14.15 -4.89
C ARG A 161 16.28 -13.79 -5.90
N ARG A 162 16.86 -14.77 -6.57
CA ARG A 162 17.96 -14.57 -7.52
C ARG A 162 17.43 -13.98 -8.83
N ASN A 163 18.12 -13.00 -9.38
CA ASN A 163 17.87 -12.42 -10.71
C ASN A 163 16.47 -11.81 -10.92
N ARG A 164 15.77 -11.37 -9.85
CA ARG A 164 14.44 -10.72 -9.94
C ARG A 164 14.44 -9.52 -10.90
N ALA A 165 15.44 -8.65 -10.77
CA ALA A 165 15.60 -7.48 -11.63
C ALA A 165 15.81 -7.87 -13.11
N GLN A 166 16.59 -8.93 -13.37
CA GLN A 166 16.79 -9.42 -14.74
C GLN A 166 15.49 -9.97 -15.32
N HIS A 167 14.74 -10.76 -14.56
CA HIS A 167 13.46 -11.27 -15.03
C HIS A 167 12.46 -10.14 -15.30
N TYR A 168 12.43 -9.12 -14.45
CA TYR A 168 11.65 -7.91 -14.70
C TYR A 168 12.07 -7.21 -16.01
N ILE A 169 13.38 -7.05 -16.25
CA ILE A 169 13.90 -6.48 -17.50
C ILE A 169 13.45 -7.30 -18.71
N ASP A 170 13.49 -8.64 -18.62
CA ASP A 170 13.11 -9.54 -19.70
C ASP A 170 11.61 -9.43 -20.01
N VAL A 171 10.76 -9.35 -18.97
CA VAL A 171 9.31 -9.13 -19.10
C VAL A 171 9.01 -7.77 -19.75
N MET A 172 9.70 -6.71 -19.35
CA MET A 172 9.52 -5.36 -19.93
C MET A 172 9.99 -5.24 -21.39
N LYS A 173 10.85 -6.15 -21.86
CA LYS A 173 11.29 -6.22 -23.26
C LYS A 173 10.33 -7.01 -24.15
N ALA A 174 9.52 -7.90 -23.57
CA ALA A 174 8.57 -8.68 -24.31
C ALA A 174 7.45 -7.78 -24.87
N PRO A 175 6.79 -8.16 -25.98
CA PRO A 175 5.62 -7.45 -26.47
C PRO A 175 4.54 -7.33 -25.38
N PHE A 176 4.22 -6.09 -25.01
CA PHE A 176 3.27 -5.80 -23.96
C PHE A 176 1.90 -5.43 -24.54
N SER A 177 0.83 -6.02 -23.99
CA SER A 177 -0.56 -5.68 -24.32
C SER A 177 -1.31 -5.38 -23.02
N PRO A 178 -1.87 -4.17 -22.84
CA PRO A 178 -2.57 -3.80 -21.62
C PRO A 178 -3.81 -4.68 -21.43
N LYS A 179 -3.91 -5.34 -20.27
CA LYS A 179 -5.05 -6.22 -19.94
C LYS A 179 -6.05 -5.60 -18.97
N LEU A 180 -5.61 -4.63 -18.16
CA LEU A 180 -6.43 -4.06 -17.10
C LEU A 180 -7.13 -2.79 -17.60
N ASP A 181 -8.40 -2.65 -17.23
CA ASP A 181 -9.12 -1.38 -17.35
C ASP A 181 -8.74 -0.49 -16.17
N LEU A 182 -7.77 0.40 -16.38
CA LEU A 182 -7.33 1.38 -15.38
C LEU A 182 -8.26 2.58 -15.24
N SER A 183 -9.34 2.67 -16.04
CA SER A 183 -10.31 3.77 -15.97
C SER A 183 -11.49 3.42 -15.07
N HIS A 184 -11.96 2.17 -15.15
CA HIS A 184 -13.15 1.72 -14.39
C HIS A 184 -12.92 0.49 -13.52
N GLY A 185 -11.77 -0.18 -13.62
CA GLY A 185 -11.50 -1.44 -12.94
C GLY A 185 -12.23 -2.64 -13.56
N SER A 186 -11.82 -3.84 -13.16
CA SER A 186 -12.35 -5.11 -13.68
C SER A 186 -13.66 -5.54 -13.01
N HIS A 187 -13.95 -5.04 -11.81
CA HIS A 187 -15.14 -5.47 -11.05
C HIS A 187 -16.42 -4.80 -11.58
N PRO A 188 -17.58 -5.51 -11.65
CA PRO A 188 -18.82 -4.95 -12.20
C PRO A 188 -19.41 -3.79 -11.39
N LEU A 189 -19.44 -3.92 -10.05
CA LEU A 189 -20.09 -2.95 -9.16
C LEU A 189 -19.16 -1.90 -8.53
N TYR A 190 -17.88 -2.23 -8.35
CA TYR A 190 -16.93 -1.44 -7.58
C TYR A 190 -15.77 -1.01 -8.46
N GLN A 191 -15.20 0.15 -8.13
CA GLN A 191 -13.94 0.62 -8.70
C GLN A 191 -12.79 -0.21 -8.11
N ALA A 192 -12.60 -1.40 -8.66
CA ALA A 192 -11.61 -2.35 -8.17
C ALA A 192 -10.99 -3.19 -9.30
N LEU A 193 -9.70 -3.47 -9.15
CA LEU A 193 -8.93 -4.48 -9.87
C LEU A 193 -8.82 -5.72 -8.99
N ALA A 194 -9.96 -6.37 -8.76
CA ALA A 194 -10.09 -7.46 -7.81
C ALA A 194 -11.13 -8.49 -8.26
N ARG A 195 -11.05 -9.69 -7.66
CA ARG A 195 -12.05 -10.75 -7.79
C ARG A 195 -13.22 -10.49 -6.85
N ASP A 196 -14.42 -10.91 -7.24
CA ASP A 196 -15.65 -10.73 -6.45
C ASP A 196 -15.51 -11.25 -5.02
N GLN A 197 -15.01 -12.49 -4.86
CA GLN A 197 -14.80 -13.09 -3.53
C GLN A 197 -13.84 -12.28 -2.65
N TRP A 198 -12.84 -11.66 -3.26
CA TRP A 198 -11.87 -10.84 -2.53
C TRP A 198 -12.52 -9.52 -2.08
N VAL A 199 -13.35 -8.90 -2.93
CA VAL A 199 -14.11 -7.70 -2.57
C VAL A 199 -15.10 -7.99 -1.44
N ASP A 200 -15.80 -9.12 -1.49
CA ASP A 200 -16.70 -9.54 -0.42
C ASP A 200 -15.96 -9.72 0.91
N GLN A 201 -14.76 -10.32 0.88
CA GLN A 201 -13.92 -10.46 2.05
C GLN A 201 -13.42 -9.12 2.57
N HIS A 202 -13.03 -8.21 1.67
CA HIS A 202 -12.63 -6.85 2.04
C HIS A 202 -13.78 -6.10 2.71
N LEU A 203 -14.98 -6.12 2.12
CA LEU A 203 -16.19 -5.52 2.70
C LEU A 203 -16.57 -6.16 4.03
N LYS A 204 -16.45 -7.48 4.18
CA LYS A 204 -16.68 -8.16 5.47
C LYS A 204 -15.66 -7.75 6.51
N ARG A 205 -14.38 -7.65 6.14
CA ARG A 205 -13.32 -7.20 7.05
C ARG A 205 -13.54 -5.76 7.47
N GLU A 206 -13.87 -4.88 6.54
CA GLU A 206 -14.21 -3.48 6.84
C GLU A 206 -15.49 -3.39 7.69
N ALA A 207 -16.52 -4.18 7.40
CA ALA A 207 -17.72 -4.26 8.21
C ALA A 207 -17.43 -4.81 9.61
N LEU A 208 -16.52 -5.78 9.75
CA LEU A 208 -16.03 -6.28 11.03
C LEU A 208 -15.24 -5.20 11.77
N THR A 209 -14.40 -4.40 11.10
CA THR A 209 -13.73 -3.24 11.69
C THR A 209 -14.74 -2.17 12.13
N GLN A 210 -15.77 -1.92 11.31
CA GLN A 210 -16.88 -1.00 11.61
C GLN A 210 -17.76 -1.50 12.76
N SER A 211 -17.91 -2.81 12.91
CA SER A 211 -18.74 -3.46 13.94
C SER A 211 -17.94 -3.98 15.15
N ALA A 212 -16.60 -3.83 15.13
CA ALA A 212 -15.71 -4.32 16.19
C ALA A 212 -15.95 -3.63 17.53
N TYR A 213 -16.51 -2.42 17.50
CA TYR A 213 -16.85 -1.68 18.71
C TYR A 213 -18.35 -1.70 18.92
N SER A 214 -18.79 -2.34 20.01
CA SER A 214 -20.13 -2.13 20.52
C SER A 214 -20.31 -0.66 20.91
N ARG A 215 -21.56 -0.17 20.98
CA ARG A 215 -21.83 1.20 21.44
C ARG A 215 -21.20 1.48 22.81
N SER A 216 -21.18 0.48 23.70
CA SER A 216 -20.49 0.55 25.00
C SER A 216 -18.97 0.67 24.88
N ASP A 217 -18.34 -0.02 23.93
CA ASP A 217 -16.90 0.08 23.72
C ASP A 217 -16.50 1.44 23.15
N VAL A 218 -17.29 1.96 22.20
CA VAL A 218 -17.08 3.31 21.65
C VAL A 218 -17.21 4.36 22.76
N GLN A 219 -18.21 4.24 23.64
CA GLN A 219 -18.36 5.14 24.79
C GLN A 219 -17.17 5.04 25.75
N ARG A 220 -16.72 3.81 26.09
CA ARG A 220 -15.56 3.60 26.96
C ARG A 220 -14.30 4.24 26.37
N LEU A 221 -14.04 4.01 25.08
CA LEU A 221 -12.90 4.63 24.40
C LEU A 221 -13.02 6.15 24.37
N PHE A 222 -14.22 6.69 24.19
CA PHE A 222 -14.45 8.14 24.23
C PHE A 222 -14.14 8.71 25.62
N ASP A 223 -14.59 8.05 26.68
CA ASP A 223 -14.34 8.45 28.06
C ASP A 223 -12.83 8.38 28.39
N ASP A 224 -12.15 7.32 27.96
CA ASP A 224 -10.71 7.15 28.12
C ASP A 224 -9.92 8.24 27.38
N ALA A 225 -10.32 8.57 26.14
CA ALA A 225 -9.71 9.64 25.36
C ALA A 225 -9.94 11.01 26.01
N CYS A 226 -11.16 11.28 26.50
CA CYS A 226 -11.48 12.50 27.24
C CYS A 226 -10.63 12.63 28.50
N GLN A 227 -10.47 11.55 29.27
CA GLN A 227 -9.61 11.54 30.46
C GLN A 227 -8.15 11.81 30.11
N LEU A 228 -7.64 11.18 29.05
CA LEU A 228 -6.25 11.36 28.63
C LEU A 228 -5.97 12.81 28.23
N VAL A 229 -6.82 13.40 27.40
CA VAL A 229 -6.67 14.79 26.97
C VAL A 229 -6.87 15.73 28.17
N ALA A 230 -7.88 15.52 29.01
CA ALA A 230 -8.13 16.35 30.18
C ALA A 230 -6.92 16.38 31.13
N ARG A 231 -6.31 15.21 31.43
CA ARG A 231 -5.07 15.12 32.23
C ARG A 231 -3.91 15.88 31.61
N GLN A 232 -3.75 15.79 30.29
CA GLN A 232 -2.66 16.48 29.59
C GLN A 232 -2.78 18.02 29.64
N PHE A 233 -3.99 18.55 29.81
CA PHE A 233 -4.26 19.99 29.91
C PHE A 233 -4.64 20.46 31.33
N ASN A 234 -4.51 19.61 32.35
CA ASN A 234 -4.91 19.87 33.74
C ASN A 234 -6.37 20.32 33.90
N LEU A 235 -7.27 19.63 33.20
CA LEU A 235 -8.72 19.86 33.24
C LEU A 235 -9.43 18.63 33.79
N THR A 236 -10.67 18.83 34.23
CA THR A 236 -11.60 17.72 34.45
C THR A 236 -12.25 17.29 33.14
N THR A 237 -12.74 16.04 33.07
CA THR A 237 -13.48 15.55 31.90
C THR A 237 -14.75 16.36 31.66
N ALA A 238 -15.43 16.80 32.73
CA ALA A 238 -16.62 17.65 32.64
C ALA A 238 -16.32 18.99 31.97
N GLU A 239 -15.20 19.64 32.33
CA GLU A 239 -14.79 20.91 31.71
C GLU A 239 -14.34 20.76 30.25
N LEU A 240 -13.78 19.60 29.88
CA LEU A 240 -13.38 19.30 28.51
C LEU A 240 -14.61 19.07 27.61
N CYS A 241 -15.63 18.39 28.14
CA CYS A 241 -16.88 18.09 27.43
C CYS A 241 -17.94 19.20 27.52
N ASP A 242 -17.66 20.32 28.21
CA ASP A 242 -18.62 21.42 28.35
C ASP A 242 -18.77 22.21 27.05
N LYS A 243 -19.90 22.00 26.38
CA LYS A 243 -20.29 22.69 25.13
C LYS A 243 -20.53 24.19 25.31
N HIS A 244 -20.80 24.68 26.52
CA HIS A 244 -21.02 26.11 26.77
C HIS A 244 -19.71 26.88 26.63
N ASN A 245 -18.58 26.25 26.93
CA ASN A 245 -17.25 26.80 26.69
C ASN A 245 -16.75 26.46 25.28
N ARG A 246 -17.44 26.99 24.26
CA ARG A 246 -17.22 26.67 22.84
C ARG A 246 -15.76 26.79 22.41
N ARG A 247 -15.05 27.82 22.89
CA ARG A 247 -13.63 28.03 22.53
C ARG A 247 -12.75 26.88 23.01
N ARG A 248 -12.93 26.43 24.25
CA ARG A 248 -12.14 25.33 24.81
C ARG A 248 -12.55 23.99 24.21
N PHE A 249 -13.86 23.76 24.10
CA PHE A 249 -14.41 22.55 23.51
C PHE A 249 -13.91 22.32 22.07
N HIS A 250 -14.07 23.31 21.18
CA HIS A 250 -13.61 23.21 19.80
C HIS A 250 -12.10 23.18 19.64
N HIS A 251 -11.34 23.60 20.65
CA HIS A 251 -9.88 23.51 20.63
C HIS A 251 -9.40 22.12 21.07
N LEU A 252 -10.00 21.51 22.10
CA LEU A 252 -9.49 20.26 22.70
C LEU A 252 -10.21 19.00 22.21
N MET A 253 -11.51 19.07 21.92
CA MET A 253 -12.28 17.93 21.41
C MET A 253 -11.73 17.33 20.10
N PRO A 254 -11.14 18.11 19.16
CA PRO A 254 -10.44 17.54 18.01
C PRO A 254 -9.37 16.50 18.35
N LEU A 255 -8.67 16.66 19.49
CA LEU A 255 -7.67 15.68 19.94
C LEU A 255 -8.32 14.37 20.38
N VAL A 256 -9.49 14.43 21.04
CA VAL A 256 -10.26 13.23 21.45
C VAL A 256 -10.75 12.47 20.22
N ILE A 257 -11.33 13.18 19.24
CA ILE A 257 -11.78 12.60 17.97
C ILE A 257 -10.60 11.97 17.22
N TRP A 258 -9.46 12.64 17.18
CA TRP A 258 -8.25 12.09 16.57
C TRP A 258 -7.79 10.80 17.26
N LEU A 259 -7.76 10.74 18.60
CA LEU A 259 -7.38 9.53 19.33
C LEU A 259 -8.33 8.35 19.06
N LEU A 260 -9.63 8.61 18.93
CA LEU A 260 -10.61 7.59 18.55
C LEU A 260 -10.40 7.08 17.13
N ARG A 261 -10.06 7.98 16.20
CA ARG A 261 -9.71 7.62 14.82
C ARG A 261 -8.46 6.74 14.76
N GLU A 262 -7.45 7.02 15.59
CA GLU A 262 -6.25 6.17 15.72
C GLU A 262 -6.58 4.74 16.23
N ARG A 263 -7.74 4.54 16.88
CA ARG A 263 -8.27 3.23 17.25
C ARG A 263 -9.20 2.61 16.21
N GLY A 264 -9.38 3.25 15.06
CA GLY A 264 -10.26 2.76 14.00
C GLY A 264 -11.75 2.96 14.28
N VAL A 265 -12.12 3.81 15.24
CA VAL A 265 -13.52 4.21 15.41
C VAL A 265 -13.90 5.09 14.21
N HIS A 266 -15.05 4.85 13.60
CA HIS A 266 -15.53 5.64 12.45
C HIS A 266 -16.22 6.94 12.88
N LEU A 267 -16.21 7.93 11.99
CA LEU A 267 -16.79 9.25 12.26
C LEU A 267 -18.29 9.20 12.58
N ASP A 268 -19.09 8.34 11.94
CA ASP A 268 -20.54 8.22 12.24
C ASP A 268 -20.83 7.75 13.68
N ALA A 269 -19.90 7.02 14.30
CA ALA A 269 -20.03 6.67 15.72
C ALA A 269 -19.66 7.87 16.61
N MET A 270 -18.69 8.68 16.19
CA MET A 270 -18.22 9.87 16.92
C MET A 270 -19.18 11.05 16.85
N THR A 271 -19.86 11.26 15.71
CA THR A 271 -20.86 12.33 15.54
C THR A 271 -21.96 12.21 16.58
N LYS A 272 -22.39 10.99 16.90
CA LYS A 272 -23.39 10.69 17.93
C LYS A 272 -22.89 10.93 19.35
N LEU A 273 -21.59 10.83 19.60
CA LEU A 273 -20.99 11.08 20.92
C LEU A 273 -20.81 12.57 21.19
N VAL A 274 -20.36 13.31 20.17
CA VAL A 274 -20.01 14.73 20.30
C VAL A 274 -21.17 15.64 19.94
N ASP A 275 -22.22 15.10 19.29
CA ASP A 275 -23.41 15.82 18.81
C ASP A 275 -23.01 16.93 17.81
N GLU A 276 -22.16 16.56 16.86
CA GLU A 276 -21.67 17.41 15.78
C GLU A 276 -21.74 16.64 14.46
N ASP A 277 -21.74 17.37 13.35
CA ASP A 277 -21.81 16.81 12.01
C ASP A 277 -20.47 16.26 11.52
N GLU A 278 -20.53 15.26 10.64
CA GLU A 278 -19.33 14.59 10.10
C GLU A 278 -18.38 15.57 9.39
N VAL A 279 -18.93 16.54 8.65
CA VAL A 279 -18.15 17.57 7.94
C VAL A 279 -17.33 18.41 8.92
N ARG A 280 -17.90 18.77 10.07
CA ARG A 280 -17.19 19.52 11.12
C ARG A 280 -16.12 18.67 11.79
N LEU A 281 -16.37 17.38 12.04
CA LEU A 281 -15.34 16.49 12.58
C LEU A 281 -14.16 16.34 11.61
N GLN A 282 -14.43 16.20 10.31
CA GLN A 282 -13.38 16.17 9.28
C GLN A 282 -12.58 17.47 9.26
N LEU A 283 -13.26 18.63 9.35
CA LEU A 283 -12.60 19.94 9.41
C LEU A 283 -11.69 20.06 10.64
N TRP A 284 -12.13 19.60 11.81
CA TRP A 284 -11.33 19.57 13.03
C TRP A 284 -10.07 18.72 12.87
N LEU A 285 -10.21 17.52 12.30
CA LEU A 285 -9.09 16.60 12.07
C LEU A 285 -8.08 17.18 11.07
N ARG A 286 -8.57 17.85 10.02
CA ARG A 286 -7.73 18.53 9.03
C ARG A 286 -6.92 19.67 9.64
N ASN A 287 -7.53 20.45 10.53
CA ASN A 287 -6.87 21.61 11.16
C ASN A 287 -6.02 21.23 12.38
N LEU A 288 -6.16 20.00 12.90
CA LEU A 288 -5.44 19.50 14.07
C LEU A 288 -3.92 19.76 14.04
N PRO A 289 -3.19 19.58 12.91
CA PRO A 289 -1.75 19.85 12.86
C PRO A 289 -1.40 21.34 13.02
N ALA A 290 -2.31 22.24 12.65
CA ALA A 290 -2.15 23.68 12.81
C ALA A 290 -2.49 24.13 14.25
N ASP A 291 -3.53 23.54 14.84
CA ASP A 291 -4.02 23.91 16.17
C ASP A 291 -3.18 23.28 17.31
N HIS A 292 -2.56 22.12 17.07
CA HIS A 292 -1.79 21.38 18.08
C HIS A 292 -0.40 20.97 17.59
N THR A 293 0.61 21.31 18.40
CA THR A 293 2.01 20.98 18.08
C THR A 293 2.24 19.47 17.97
N ARG A 294 3.18 19.07 17.12
CA ARG A 294 3.57 17.67 16.94
C ARG A 294 3.97 16.98 18.25
N ASN A 295 4.67 17.69 19.14
CA ASN A 295 5.08 17.15 20.44
C ASN A 295 3.90 16.73 21.32
N ILE A 296 2.82 17.51 21.33
CA ILE A 296 1.61 17.17 22.09
C ILE A 296 0.94 15.93 21.50
N ARG A 297 0.81 15.87 20.17
CA ARG A 297 0.21 14.72 19.48
C ARG A 297 1.03 13.45 19.68
N ASP A 298 2.35 13.51 19.52
CA ASP A 298 3.24 12.36 19.74
C ASP A 298 3.19 11.87 21.19
N LYS A 299 3.10 12.79 22.17
CA LYS A 299 2.96 12.44 23.59
C LYS A 299 1.62 11.74 23.86
N LEU A 300 0.52 12.28 23.35
CA LEU A 300 -0.82 11.69 23.50
C LEU A 300 -0.88 10.30 22.83
N ALA A 301 -0.38 10.16 21.59
CA ALA A 301 -0.33 8.86 20.90
C ALA A 301 0.46 7.80 21.69
N ARG A 302 1.60 8.17 22.29
CA ARG A 302 2.39 7.25 23.13
C ARG A 302 1.62 6.79 24.36
N GLN A 303 0.92 7.70 25.03
CA GLN A 303 0.12 7.41 26.22
C GLN A 303 -1.18 6.67 25.90
N TRP A 304 -1.60 6.71 24.64
CA TRP A 304 -2.78 6.03 24.14
C TRP A 304 -2.59 4.51 23.88
N SER A 305 -1.42 3.92 24.17
CA SER A 305 -1.03 2.52 23.81
C SER A 305 -0.79 1.57 25.02
N PRO A 306 -0.80 0.21 24.88
CA PRO A 306 -1.69 -0.69 24.14
C PRO A 306 -2.32 -1.71 25.14
N SER A 307 -3.52 -1.47 25.63
CA SER A 307 -4.25 -2.48 26.42
C SER A 307 -5.66 -2.66 25.84
N ALA A 308 -5.96 -3.92 25.56
CA ALA A 308 -7.25 -4.51 25.21
C ALA A 308 -7.69 -4.52 23.72
N PRO A 309 -8.42 -5.58 23.34
CA PRO A 309 -8.18 -6.40 22.15
C PRO A 309 -8.97 -5.89 20.94
N GLY A 310 -8.46 -6.16 19.74
CA GLY A 310 -9.20 -5.92 18.49
C GLY A 310 -8.35 -6.11 17.24
N LEU A 311 -7.05 -5.81 17.29
CA LEU A 311 -6.17 -5.90 16.12
C LEU A 311 -5.11 -7.00 16.20
N THR A 312 -4.70 -7.46 17.40
CA THR A 312 -3.72 -8.55 17.54
C THR A 312 -4.31 -9.95 17.34
N ALA A 313 -5.62 -10.14 17.52
CA ALA A 313 -6.25 -11.46 17.32
C ALA A 313 -6.44 -11.83 15.83
N ILE A 314 -6.57 -10.85 14.94
CA ILE A 314 -6.73 -11.10 13.50
C ILE A 314 -5.39 -11.47 12.84
N ALA A 315 -4.27 -10.98 13.38
CA ALA A 315 -2.94 -11.40 12.93
C ALA A 315 -2.58 -12.82 13.39
N ALA A 316 -3.04 -13.25 14.58
CA ALA A 316 -2.76 -14.59 15.11
C ALA A 316 -3.63 -15.70 14.49
N ALA A 317 -4.84 -15.38 14.01
CA ALA A 317 -5.73 -16.35 13.36
C ALA A 317 -5.33 -16.72 11.92
N GLY A 318 -4.25 -16.13 11.38
CA GLY A 318 -3.69 -16.45 10.06
C GLY A 318 -2.51 -17.44 10.08
N THR A 319 -2.04 -17.83 11.27
CA THR A 319 -1.04 -18.89 11.42
C THR A 319 -1.75 -20.18 11.79
N VAL A 320 -1.93 -21.05 10.80
CA VAL A 320 -2.26 -22.46 11.01
C VAL A 320 -1.19 -23.03 11.93
N ALA A 321 -1.62 -23.51 13.10
CA ALA A 321 -0.82 -24.36 13.96
C ALA A 321 -0.56 -25.67 13.21
N GLU A 322 0.70 -25.95 12.90
CA GLU A 322 1.16 -27.32 12.68
C GLU A 322 0.99 -28.06 14.00
N GLU A 323 0.01 -28.97 14.04
CA GLU A 323 -0.03 -30.02 15.06
C GLU A 323 1.16 -30.97 14.85
N PRO A 324 1.86 -31.39 15.91
CA PRO A 324 2.98 -32.32 15.80
C PRO A 324 2.44 -33.73 15.57
N GLU A 325 2.89 -34.37 14.48
CA GLU A 325 2.70 -35.80 14.26
C GLU A 325 3.31 -36.59 15.42
N ALA A 326 2.45 -37.34 16.11
CA ALA A 326 2.83 -38.29 17.13
C ALA A 326 3.56 -39.49 16.50
N GLU A 327 4.75 -39.78 17.01
CA GLU A 327 5.42 -41.07 16.84
C GLU A 327 4.54 -42.21 17.37
N PRO A 328 4.53 -43.40 16.73
CA PRO A 328 4.19 -44.63 17.42
C PRO A 328 5.48 -45.38 17.77
N GLU A 329 5.66 -45.59 19.08
CA GLU A 329 6.65 -46.50 19.66
C GLU A 329 6.45 -47.96 19.22
N SER A 330 7.57 -48.66 19.24
CA SER A 330 7.80 -50.07 18.96
C SER A 330 7.10 -51.06 19.91
N GLY A 331 6.80 -52.27 19.42
CA GLY A 331 6.93 -53.48 20.24
C GLY A 331 6.03 -54.67 19.93
N SER A 332 6.62 -55.70 19.28
CA SER A 332 6.43 -57.17 19.49
C SER A 332 5.05 -57.81 19.18
N GLU A 333 4.88 -59.01 18.63
CA GLU A 333 5.73 -60.21 18.44
C GLU A 333 4.94 -61.24 17.58
N LEU A 334 5.65 -62.13 16.86
CA LEU A 334 5.26 -63.50 16.38
C LEU A 334 4.17 -63.59 15.28
N GLU A 335 4.18 -64.45 14.25
CA GLU A 335 4.93 -65.66 13.91
C GLU A 335 4.64 -66.09 12.43
N ASN A 336 5.62 -66.74 11.80
CA ASN A 336 5.56 -67.83 10.80
C ASN A 336 4.88 -67.67 9.41
N ALA A 337 5.68 -67.78 8.33
CA ALA A 337 5.91 -69.02 7.57
C ALA A 337 6.21 -68.78 6.06
N ASP A 338 7.34 -69.34 5.61
CA ASP A 338 7.67 -69.94 4.30
C ASP A 338 7.17 -69.28 2.98
N ASN A 339 8.09 -68.94 2.06
CA ASN A 339 8.78 -69.93 1.21
C ASN A 339 9.76 -69.31 0.20
N SER A 340 10.98 -69.85 0.19
CA SER A 340 11.90 -70.13 -0.93
C SER A 340 11.97 -69.23 -2.19
N ALA A 341 13.16 -68.69 -2.48
CA ALA A 341 14.15 -69.27 -3.44
C ALA A 341 14.95 -68.23 -4.27
N ALA A 342 16.27 -68.33 -4.14
CA ALA A 342 17.32 -68.20 -5.18
C ALA A 342 17.62 -66.85 -5.88
N ASP A 343 18.65 -66.19 -5.34
CA ASP A 343 19.82 -65.53 -5.96
C ASP A 343 20.35 -66.15 -7.30
N PRO A 344 21.40 -65.59 -7.96
CA PRO A 344 21.86 -64.19 -8.11
C PRO A 344 22.44 -63.89 -9.53
N ALA A 345 23.11 -62.72 -9.63
CA ALA A 345 24.29 -62.43 -10.45
C ALA A 345 24.07 -62.09 -11.93
N ALA A 346 24.89 -61.28 -12.60
CA ALA A 346 25.91 -60.28 -12.25
C ALA A 346 26.41 -59.76 -13.62
N ALA A 347 27.23 -58.73 -13.53
CA ALA A 347 28.22 -58.30 -14.51
C ALA A 347 27.71 -57.39 -15.65
N ASP A 348 28.03 -56.10 -15.68
CA ASP A 348 29.33 -55.41 -15.64
C ASP A 348 29.88 -55.14 -17.06
N ASN A 349 30.67 -54.07 -17.12
CA ASN A 349 31.52 -53.55 -18.18
C ASN A 349 30.96 -52.50 -19.15
N SER A 350 31.68 -51.45 -19.52
CA SER A 350 32.80 -50.64 -18.98
C SER A 350 33.31 -49.75 -20.13
N ALA A 351 34.09 -48.71 -19.77
CA ALA A 351 35.01 -47.94 -20.61
C ALA A 351 34.39 -46.99 -21.65
N GLY A 352 34.91 -45.79 -21.92
CA GLY A 352 36.17 -45.13 -21.58
C GLY A 352 36.33 -43.86 -22.47
N PRO A 353 37.37 -43.03 -22.28
CA PRO A 353 37.40 -41.59 -22.60
C PRO A 353 38.22 -41.20 -23.86
N ASP A 354 38.53 -39.89 -23.98
CA ASP A 354 39.37 -39.16 -24.95
C ASP A 354 38.63 -38.59 -26.20
N ASN A 355 38.91 -37.40 -26.76
CA ASN A 355 40.17 -36.66 -26.83
C ASN A 355 39.99 -35.17 -27.23
N LEU A 356 41.08 -34.41 -27.06
CA LEU A 356 41.37 -33.00 -27.37
C LEU A 356 41.21 -32.56 -28.84
N ASN A 357 40.98 -31.26 -29.09
CA ASN A 357 41.85 -30.44 -29.94
C ASN A 357 41.55 -28.92 -29.88
N ALA A 358 42.63 -28.15 -29.94
CA ALA A 358 42.72 -26.69 -30.04
C ALA A 358 43.30 -26.30 -31.42
N VAL A 359 42.93 -25.13 -31.97
CA VAL A 359 43.68 -24.24 -32.90
C VAL A 359 42.99 -22.85 -32.80
N GLU A 360 43.59 -21.76 -32.30
CA GLU A 360 44.36 -20.70 -33.02
C GLU A 360 43.63 -20.16 -34.29
N THR A 361 43.50 -18.86 -34.61
CA THR A 361 44.50 -17.78 -34.70
C THR A 361 43.86 -16.38 -34.84
N GLU A 362 44.56 -15.36 -34.34
CA GLU A 362 44.84 -14.00 -34.87
C GLU A 362 43.76 -12.95 -35.23
N ALA A 363 43.77 -11.88 -34.41
CA ALA A 363 44.18 -10.50 -34.72
C ALA A 363 43.86 -9.87 -36.10
N ALA A 364 43.14 -8.72 -36.07
CA ALA A 364 43.47 -7.54 -36.87
C ALA A 364 42.82 -6.27 -36.30
N SER A 365 43.64 -5.48 -35.60
CA SER A 365 43.46 -4.06 -35.32
C SER A 365 43.72 -3.24 -36.60
N VAL A 366 42.77 -2.43 -37.06
CA VAL A 366 43.03 -1.28 -37.94
C VAL A 366 42.00 -0.17 -37.69
N THR A 367 42.43 0.88 -37.00
CA THR A 367 42.02 2.27 -37.26
C THR A 367 43.27 2.94 -37.84
N PRO A 368 43.16 3.74 -38.92
CA PRO A 368 43.02 5.20 -38.70
C PRO A 368 42.24 5.94 -39.81
N GLN A 369 41.46 6.95 -39.42
CA GLN A 369 41.69 8.37 -39.74
C GLN A 369 40.71 9.26 -38.99
#